data_AF-A0A1Q4H7F6-F1
#
_entry.id   AF-A0A1Q4H7F6-F1
#
_cell.length_a   1.000
_cell.length_b   1.000
_cell.length_c   1.000
_cell.angle_alpha   90.00
_cell.angle_beta   90.00
_cell.angle_gamma   90.00
#
_symmetry.space_group_name_H-M   'P 1'
#
loop_
_entity.id
_entity.type
_entity.pdbx_description
1 polymer ?
#
loop_
_entity_poly.entity_id
_entity_poly.type
_entity_poly.pdbx_seq_one_letter_code
_entity_poly.pdbx_strand_id
1 'polypeptide(L)'
;MKHLLEVFLKYFDFLYLDPQYRIVDSSSSGSATTDAQLVVAGNILSWSLTNDRGQIVLATAPSSATAPENWFRLSIIRRFLDGTRASDAAVSVEAVDWLRANITRVESLFANPPTTKASCEALIALENSVADELFGPAKDR
;
A
#
# COMPACT_ATOMS: atom_id res chain seq x y z
N MET A 1 -3.41 -11.66 14.12
CA MET A 1 -4.59 -10.83 13.72
C MET A 1 -4.94 -9.69 14.69
N LYS A 2 -5.17 -9.92 15.99
CA LYS A 2 -5.61 -8.86 16.95
C LYS A 2 -4.81 -7.57 16.86
N HIS A 3 -3.49 -7.66 16.92
CA HIS A 3 -2.61 -6.48 16.85
C HIS A 3 -2.79 -5.67 15.54
N LEU A 4 -2.98 -6.34 14.40
CA LEU A 4 -3.18 -5.69 13.12
C LEU A 4 -4.51 -4.90 13.09
N LEU A 5 -5.58 -5.47 13.67
CA LEU A 5 -6.87 -4.78 13.80
C LEU A 5 -6.79 -3.57 14.75
N GLU A 6 -6.07 -3.69 15.86
CA GLU A 6 -5.83 -2.57 16.77
C GLU A 6 -5.09 -1.42 16.07
N VAL A 7 -4.06 -1.74 15.27
CA VAL A 7 -3.37 -0.76 14.42
C VAL A 7 -4.32 -0.16 13.39
N PHE A 8 -5.10 -0.98 12.69
CA PHE A 8 -6.06 -0.52 11.69
C PHE A 8 -7.06 0.48 12.28
N LEU A 9 -7.69 0.14 13.41
CA LEU A 9 -8.66 1.01 14.07
C LEU A 9 -8.04 2.28 14.65
N LYS A 10 -6.79 2.21 15.11
CA LYS A 10 -6.10 3.36 15.73
C LYS A 10 -5.60 4.38 14.72
N TYR A 11 -5.09 3.94 13.58
CA TYR A 11 -4.37 4.81 12.64
C TYR A 11 -5.12 5.02 11.32
N PHE A 12 -5.95 4.06 10.91
CA PHE A 12 -6.64 4.06 9.62
C PHE A 12 -8.16 4.25 9.77
N ASP A 13 -8.56 5.05 10.76
CA ASP A 13 -9.94 5.50 10.97
C ASP A 13 -10.57 6.09 9.69
N PHE A 14 -9.81 6.82 8.87
CA PHE A 14 -10.25 7.39 7.60
C PHE A 14 -10.58 6.35 6.53
N LEU A 15 -10.05 5.12 6.64
CA LEU A 15 -10.49 3.99 5.82
C LEU A 15 -11.63 3.22 6.50
N TYR A 16 -11.59 3.08 7.81
CA TYR A 16 -12.60 2.32 8.56
C TYR A 16 -13.97 3.01 8.61
N LEU A 17 -13.99 4.34 8.76
CA LEU A 17 -15.19 5.14 8.89
C LEU A 17 -15.76 5.61 7.54
N ASP A 18 -14.99 5.50 6.47
CA ASP A 18 -15.46 5.82 5.13
C ASP A 18 -16.31 4.66 4.57
N PRO A 19 -17.61 4.87 4.31
CA PRO A 19 -18.51 3.83 3.85
C PRO A 19 -18.17 3.25 2.47
N GLN A 20 -17.30 3.92 1.70
CA GLN A 20 -16.80 3.40 0.44
C GLN A 20 -15.88 2.21 0.64
N TYR A 21 -15.18 2.14 1.77
CA TYR A 21 -14.21 1.10 2.08
C TYR A 21 -14.83 0.00 2.92
N ARG A 22 -14.53 -1.25 2.58
CA ARG A 22 -14.98 -2.45 3.32
C ARG A 22 -13.85 -3.45 3.46
N ILE A 23 -13.77 -4.11 4.61
CA ILE A 23 -12.93 -5.30 4.74
C ILE A 23 -13.51 -6.38 3.84
N VAL A 24 -12.71 -6.86 2.88
CA VAL A 24 -13.13 -7.89 1.90
C VAL A 24 -12.39 -9.20 2.09
N ASP A 25 -11.22 -9.18 2.72
CA ASP A 25 -10.45 -10.37 3.02
C ASP A 25 -9.59 -10.17 4.27
N SER A 26 -9.28 -11.27 4.96
CA SER A 26 -8.33 -11.28 6.07
C SER A 26 -7.72 -12.66 6.24
N SER A 27 -6.44 -12.73 6.56
CA SER A 27 -5.74 -13.99 6.81
C SER A 27 -4.78 -13.86 7.99
N SER A 28 -4.52 -14.98 8.69
CA SER A 28 -3.53 -15.01 9.76
C SER A 28 -2.98 -16.42 9.96
N SER A 29 -1.71 -16.54 10.32
CA SER A 29 -1.09 -17.80 10.75
C SER A 29 -1.60 -18.31 12.11
N GLY A 30 -2.40 -17.51 12.82
CA GLY A 30 -2.80 -17.75 14.21
C GLY A 30 -1.84 -17.12 15.23
N SER A 31 -0.68 -16.60 14.79
CA SER A 31 0.20 -15.82 15.64
C SER A 31 -0.48 -14.52 16.10
N ALA A 32 -0.30 -14.19 17.38
CA ALA A 32 -0.84 -12.97 17.96
C ALA A 32 -0.13 -11.72 17.42
N THR A 33 1.16 -11.84 17.10
CA THR A 33 2.06 -10.71 16.85
C THR A 33 2.64 -10.68 15.44
N THR A 34 2.45 -11.73 14.63
CA THR A 34 3.03 -11.84 13.28
C THR A 34 2.06 -12.46 12.29
N ASP A 35 2.40 -12.33 11.01
CA ASP A 35 1.82 -13.05 9.87
C ASP A 35 0.29 -12.93 9.85
N ALA A 36 -0.16 -11.70 9.70
CA ALA A 36 -1.56 -11.37 9.51
C ALA A 36 -1.69 -10.38 8.35
N GLN A 37 -2.78 -10.49 7.60
CA GLN A 37 -3.12 -9.59 6.52
C GLN A 37 -4.59 -9.19 6.62
N LEU A 38 -4.87 -7.92 6.34
CA LEU A 38 -6.20 -7.36 6.22
C LEU A 38 -6.31 -6.65 4.88
N VAL A 39 -7.30 -7.00 4.08
CA VAL A 39 -7.58 -6.36 2.80
C VAL A 39 -8.86 -5.54 2.90
N VAL A 40 -8.74 -4.27 2.57
CA VAL A 40 -9.84 -3.29 2.57
C VAL A 40 -10.03 -2.80 1.14
N ALA A 41 -11.19 -3.03 0.54
CA ALA A 41 -11.48 -2.56 -0.81
C ALA A 41 -12.45 -1.39 -0.79
N GLY A 42 -12.15 -0.37 -1.59
CA GLY A 42 -13.04 0.72 -1.95
C GLY A 42 -13.41 0.68 -3.43
N ASN A 43 -13.95 1.78 -3.93
CA ASN A 43 -14.36 1.89 -5.34
C ASN A 43 -13.16 2.06 -6.28
N ILE A 44 -12.15 2.83 -5.87
CA ILE A 44 -10.97 3.17 -6.67
C ILE A 44 -9.76 2.37 -6.20
N LEU A 45 -9.57 2.26 -4.89
CA LEU A 45 -8.39 1.67 -4.26
C LEU A 45 -8.73 0.48 -3.38
N SER A 46 -7.86 -0.52 -3.43
CA SER A 46 -7.79 -1.61 -2.46
C SER A 46 -6.51 -1.46 -1.65
N TRP A 47 -6.61 -1.64 -0.34
CA TRP A 47 -5.52 -1.52 0.62
C TRP A 47 -5.22 -2.89 1.22
N SER A 48 -3.94 -3.22 1.34
CA SER A 48 -3.46 -4.40 2.05
C SER A 48 -2.61 -3.95 3.22
N LEU A 49 -3.09 -4.20 4.43
CA LEU A 49 -2.33 -4.04 5.66
C LEU A 49 -1.78 -5.39 6.07
N THR A 50 -0.46 -5.51 6.15
CA THR A 50 0.21 -6.75 6.54
C THR A 50 1.03 -6.52 7.79
N ASN A 51 0.93 -7.41 8.77
CA ASN A 51 1.90 -7.52 9.85
C ASN A 51 2.90 -8.62 9.48
N ASP A 52 4.07 -8.22 9.00
CA ASP A 52 5.18 -9.11 8.69
C ASP A 52 6.21 -9.02 9.81
N ARG A 53 6.33 -10.09 10.61
CA ARG A 53 7.28 -10.18 11.73
C ARG A 53 7.27 -8.96 12.69
N GLY A 54 6.10 -8.39 12.95
CA GLY A 54 5.93 -7.22 13.82
C GLY A 54 6.04 -5.88 13.11
N GLN A 55 6.36 -5.87 11.81
CA GLN A 55 6.37 -4.66 10.98
C GLN A 55 5.05 -4.54 10.23
N ILE A 56 4.37 -3.41 10.43
CA ILE A 56 3.16 -3.10 9.68
C ILE A 56 3.58 -2.54 8.32
N VAL A 57 3.16 -3.20 7.26
CA VAL A 57 3.37 -2.78 5.87
C VAL A 57 2.01 -2.43 5.27
N LEU A 58 1.96 -1.33 4.53
CA LEU A 58 0.78 -0.92 3.78
C LEU A 58 1.11 -0.91 2.29
N ALA A 59 0.27 -1.58 1.51
CA ALA A 59 0.28 -1.52 0.05
C ALA A 59 -1.11 -1.13 -0.47
N THR A 60 -1.13 -0.54 -1.66
CA THR A 60 -2.35 -0.17 -2.37
C THR A 60 -2.34 -0.71 -3.79
N ALA A 61 -3.51 -1.05 -4.31
CA ALA A 61 -3.72 -1.44 -5.69
C ALA A 61 -4.99 -0.76 -6.24
N PRO A 62 -5.08 -0.53 -7.56
CA PRO A 62 -6.35 -0.15 -8.18
C PRO A 62 -7.37 -1.29 -8.02
N SER A 63 -8.55 -0.99 -7.49
CA SER A 63 -9.62 -1.98 -7.28
C SER A 63 -10.11 -2.60 -8.60
N SER A 64 -10.10 -1.82 -9.69
CA SER A 64 -10.51 -2.28 -11.02
C SER A 64 -9.47 -3.17 -11.73
N ALA A 65 -8.24 -3.25 -11.21
CA ALA A 65 -7.12 -3.94 -11.84
C ALA A 65 -6.21 -4.62 -10.80
N THR A 66 -6.83 -5.22 -9.78
CA THR A 66 -6.09 -5.93 -8.73
C THR A 66 -5.43 -7.18 -9.33
N ALA A 67 -4.10 -7.13 -9.40
CA ALA A 67 -3.22 -8.21 -9.83
C ALA A 67 -1.97 -8.21 -8.93
N PRO A 68 -1.25 -9.33 -8.77
CA PRO A 68 -0.08 -9.40 -7.89
C PRO A 68 0.97 -8.29 -8.11
N GLU A 69 1.21 -7.91 -9.37
CA GLU A 69 2.15 -6.87 -9.79
C GLU A 69 1.67 -5.43 -9.55
N ASN A 70 0.39 -5.23 -9.26
CA ASN A 70 -0.22 -3.90 -9.10
C ASN A 70 -0.37 -3.50 -7.62
N TRP A 71 0.28 -4.22 -6.70
CA TRP A 71 0.31 -3.89 -5.28
C TRP A 71 1.56 -3.06 -4.95
N PHE A 72 1.37 -1.76 -4.82
CA PHE A 72 2.46 -0.81 -4.58
C PHE A 72 2.55 -0.44 -3.11
N ARG A 73 3.76 -0.51 -2.54
CA ARG A 73 4.00 -0.08 -1.15
C ARG A 73 3.75 1.43 -1.01
N LEU A 74 3.26 1.86 0.16
CA LEU A 74 3.02 3.29 0.42
C LEU A 74 4.26 4.17 0.19
N SER A 75 5.46 3.65 0.50
CA SER A 75 6.72 4.35 0.25
C SER A 75 6.98 4.63 -1.23
N ILE A 76 6.59 3.72 -2.12
CA ILE A 76 6.69 3.88 -3.58
C ILE A 76 5.68 4.92 -4.06
N ILE A 77 4.43 4.85 -3.58
CA ILE A 77 3.40 5.84 -3.90
C ILE A 77 3.85 7.25 -3.48
N ARG A 78 4.38 7.39 -2.26
CA ARG A 78 4.88 8.67 -1.74
C ARG A 78 6.09 9.16 -2.54
N ARG A 79 7.04 8.27 -2.88
CA ARG A 79 8.18 8.62 -3.75
C ARG A 79 7.73 9.07 -5.13
N PHE A 80 6.71 8.43 -5.70
CA PHE A 80 6.15 8.81 -6.99
C PHE A 80 5.49 10.19 -6.95
N LEU A 81 4.69 10.47 -5.92
CA LEU A 81 3.92 11.70 -5.80
C LEU A 81 4.75 12.92 -5.34
N ASP A 82 5.73 12.71 -4.46
CA ASP A 82 6.46 13.79 -3.79
C ASP A 82 7.97 13.79 -4.10
N GLY A 83 8.46 12.81 -4.87
CA GLY A 83 9.90 12.68 -5.17
C GLY A 83 10.77 12.28 -3.97
N THR A 84 10.16 11.92 -2.84
CA THR A 84 10.90 11.62 -1.60
C THR A 84 11.59 10.27 -1.68
N ARG A 85 12.87 10.22 -1.31
CA ARG A 85 13.62 8.97 -1.13
C ARG A 85 13.32 8.36 0.24
N ALA A 86 12.05 8.03 0.50
CA ALA A 86 11.67 7.42 1.77
C ALA A 86 12.28 6.02 1.88
N SER A 87 13.00 5.75 2.97
CA SER A 87 13.79 4.51 3.16
C SER A 87 13.04 3.38 3.86
N ASP A 88 11.85 3.63 4.40
CA ASP A 88 11.27 2.69 5.36
C ASP A 88 10.13 1.88 4.74
N ALA A 89 10.28 0.56 4.80
CA ALA A 89 9.27 -0.40 4.36
C ALA A 89 8.09 -0.51 5.33
N ALA A 90 8.29 -0.10 6.59
CA ALA A 90 7.27 -0.13 7.63
C ALA A 90 6.51 1.19 7.73
N VAL A 91 5.23 1.09 8.03
CA VAL A 91 4.35 2.26 8.25
C VAL A 91 4.71 2.93 9.57
N SER A 92 5.04 4.22 9.49
CA SER A 92 5.17 5.12 10.65
C SER A 92 3.91 5.97 10.81
N VAL A 93 3.75 6.62 11.96
CA VAL A 93 2.66 7.60 12.19
C VAL A 93 2.71 8.72 11.15
N GLU A 94 3.91 9.22 10.82
CA GLU A 94 4.10 10.23 9.77
C GLU A 94 3.61 9.74 8.40
N ALA A 95 3.87 8.48 8.05
CA ALA A 95 3.40 7.92 6.79
C ALA A 95 1.87 7.82 6.73
N VAL A 96 1.22 7.51 7.86
CA VAL A 96 -0.25 7.49 7.97
C VAL A 96 -0.82 8.90 7.86
N ASP A 97 -0.25 9.88 8.57
CA ASP A 97 -0.70 11.27 8.52
C ASP A 97 -0.56 11.84 7.10
N TRP A 98 0.56 11.53 6.45
CA TRP A 98 0.76 11.85 5.04
C TRP A 98 -0.32 11.23 4.16
N LEU A 99 -0.59 9.93 4.30
CA LEU A 99 -1.60 9.26 3.49
C LEU A 99 -2.98 9.89 3.71
N ARG A 100 -3.35 10.14 4.96
CA ARG A 100 -4.63 10.78 5.31
C ARG A 100 -4.78 12.14 4.62
N ALA A 101 -3.71 12.94 4.60
CA ALA A 101 -3.72 14.25 3.94
C ALA A 101 -3.70 14.17 2.39
N ASN A 102 -3.30 13.03 1.83
CA ASN A 102 -3.04 12.88 0.39
C ASN A 102 -3.88 11.78 -0.29
N ILE A 103 -4.87 11.19 0.37
CA ILE A 103 -5.63 10.04 -0.15
C ILE A 103 -6.24 10.32 -1.53
N THR A 104 -6.80 11.52 -1.75
CA THR A 104 -7.34 11.93 -3.05
C THR A 104 -6.27 12.01 -4.15
N ARG A 105 -5.03 12.38 -3.82
CA ARG A 105 -3.91 12.36 -4.78
C ARG A 105 -3.54 10.93 -5.15
N VAL A 106 -3.58 10.01 -4.18
CA VAL A 106 -3.36 8.57 -4.43
C VAL A 106 -4.48 8.01 -5.30
N GLU A 107 -5.74 8.30 -5.01
CA GLU A 107 -6.90 7.88 -5.83
C GLU A 107 -6.82 8.43 -7.25
N SER A 108 -6.32 9.66 -7.41
CA SER A 108 -6.15 10.30 -8.73
C SER A 108 -5.21 9.52 -9.65
N LEU A 109 -4.26 8.75 -9.10
CA LEU A 109 -3.40 7.86 -9.88
C LEU A 109 -4.19 6.75 -10.58
N PHE A 110 -5.39 6.43 -10.10
CA PHE A 110 -6.17 5.28 -10.55
C PHE A 110 -7.63 5.65 -10.91
N ALA A 111 -7.89 6.93 -11.20
CA ALA A 111 -9.24 7.45 -11.36
C ALA A 111 -10.00 6.90 -12.57
N ASN A 112 -9.31 6.44 -13.61
CA ASN A 112 -9.91 5.90 -14.83
C ASN A 112 -8.97 4.89 -15.52
N PRO A 113 -9.46 4.00 -16.40
CA PRO A 113 -8.66 2.90 -16.92
C PRO A 113 -7.37 3.33 -17.66
N PRO A 114 -7.38 4.35 -18.56
CA PRO A 114 -6.15 4.85 -19.16
C PRO A 114 -5.13 5.36 -18.14
N THR A 115 -5.56 6.19 -17.17
CA THR A 115 -4.69 6.72 -16.12
C THR A 115 -4.16 5.61 -15.22
N THR A 116 -5.01 4.67 -14.81
CA THR A 116 -4.63 3.50 -14.01
C THR A 116 -3.53 2.70 -14.68
N LYS A 117 -3.66 2.40 -15.98
CA LYS A 117 -2.64 1.65 -16.71
C LYS A 117 -1.30 2.40 -16.71
N ALA A 118 -1.31 3.68 -17.07
CA ALA A 118 -0.10 4.50 -17.12
C ALA A 118 0.56 4.64 -15.74
N SER A 119 -0.23 4.84 -14.68
CA SER A 119 0.27 4.92 -13.31
C SER A 119 0.88 3.60 -12.86
N CYS A 120 0.23 2.45 -13.12
CA CYS A 120 0.81 1.14 -12.79
C CYS A 120 2.14 0.92 -13.51
N GLU A 121 2.23 1.19 -14.81
CA GLU A 121 3.47 1.06 -15.58
C GLU A 121 4.59 1.94 -15.00
N ALA A 122 4.26 3.19 -14.64
CA ALA A 122 5.23 4.12 -14.06
C ALA A 122 5.66 3.72 -12.64
N LEU A 123 4.74 3.20 -11.82
CA LEU A 123 5.04 2.72 -10.47
C LEU A 123 5.89 1.44 -10.50
N ILE A 124 5.61 0.50 -11.41
CA ILE A 124 6.45 -0.70 -11.63
C ILE A 124 7.86 -0.29 -12.04
N ALA A 125 7.98 0.66 -12.98
CA ALA A 125 9.29 1.18 -13.38
C ALA A 125 10.04 1.84 -12.21
N LEU A 126 9.33 2.57 -11.34
CA LEU A 126 9.90 3.17 -10.14
C LEU A 126 10.35 2.10 -9.14
N GLU A 127 9.57 1.05 -8.91
CA GLU A 127 9.96 -0.07 -8.03
C GLU A 127 11.23 -0.75 -8.51
N ASN A 128 11.34 -1.01 -9.82
CA ASN A 128 12.55 -1.57 -10.42
C ASN A 128 13.75 -0.64 -10.23
N SER A 129 13.57 0.67 -10.46
CA SER A 129 14.64 1.65 -10.22
C SER A 129 15.04 1.71 -8.75
N VAL A 130 14.10 1.60 -7.81
CA VAL A 130 14.40 1.54 -6.37
C VAL A 130 15.15 0.25 -6.03
N ALA A 131 14.76 -0.88 -6.62
CA ALA A 131 15.45 -2.15 -6.43
C ALA A 131 16.90 -2.09 -6.95
N ASP A 132 17.11 -1.53 -8.13
CA ASP A 132 18.44 -1.33 -8.71
C ASP A 132 19.31 -0.41 -7.84
N GLU A 133 18.73 0.65 -7.26
CA GLU A 133 19.43 1.54 -6.33
C GLU A 133 19.88 0.81 -5.04
N LEU A 134 19.05 -0.09 -4.51
CA LEU A 134 19.29 -0.76 -3.23
C LEU A 134 20.16 -2.01 -3.35
N PHE A 135 19.99 -2.77 -4.43
CA PHE A 135 20.59 -4.11 -4.59
C PHE A 135 21.52 -4.22 -5.80
N GLY A 136 21.64 -3.15 -6.60
CA GLY A 136 22.32 -3.17 -7.89
C GLY A 136 21.42 -3.70 -9.01
N PRO A 137 21.79 -3.45 -10.28
CA PRO A 137 21.01 -3.91 -11.42
C PRO A 137 20.90 -5.44 -11.43
N ALA A 138 19.72 -5.93 -11.81
CA ALA A 138 19.54 -7.36 -12.06
C ALA A 138 20.60 -7.81 -13.08
N LYS A 139 21.51 -8.71 -12.67
CA LYS A 139 22.41 -9.38 -13.63
C LYS A 139 21.54 -10.21 -14.55
N ASP A 140 21.71 -10.03 -15.86
CA ASP A 140 21.02 -10.79 -16.91
C ASP A 140 20.91 -12.28 -16.51
N ARG A 141 19.67 -12.77 -16.38
CA ARG A 141 19.37 -14.18 -16.16
C ARG A 141 19.29 -14.91 -17.49
#